data_AF-A0A1I7V233-F1
#
_entry.id   AF-A0A1I7V233-F1
#
_cell.length_a   1.000
_cell.length_b   1.000
_cell.length_c   1.000
_cell.angle_alpha   90.00
_cell.angle_beta   90.00
_cell.angle_gamma   90.00
#
_symmetry.space_group_name_H-M   'P 1'
#
loop_
_entity.id
_entity.type
_entity.pdbx_description
1 polymer ?
#
loop_
_entity_poly.entity_id
_entity_poly.type
_entity_poly.pdbx_seq_one_letter_code
_entity_poly.pdbx_strand_id
1 'polypeptide(L)'
;MLAQLCFQYAANRFGGEISKTMEGFIEILSNDLHDYYVNERNMSRYSGRLGKLLKINKEILENVRMYRSRGEVARVFDVFNLEFSHPEMFKDTGYQV
;
A
#
# COMPACT_ATOMS: atom_id res chain seq x y z
N MET A 1 -4.32 -7.82 -4.97
CA MET A 1 -4.36 -6.34 -4.86
C MET A 1 -3.81 -5.79 -3.56
N LEU A 2 -4.13 -6.36 -2.39
CA LEU A 2 -3.51 -5.92 -1.12
C LEU A 2 -1.99 -6.11 -1.12
N ALA A 3 -1.48 -7.23 -1.62
CA ALA A 3 -0.04 -7.45 -1.78
C ALA A 3 0.64 -6.33 -2.61
N GLN A 4 0.01 -5.92 -3.72
CA GLN A 4 0.50 -4.83 -4.58
C GLN A 4 0.58 -3.49 -3.81
N LEU A 5 -0.42 -3.19 -2.96
CA LEU A 5 -0.38 -2.02 -2.06
C LEU A 5 0.80 -2.10 -1.08
N CYS A 6 1.00 -3.25 -0.43
CA CYS A 6 2.09 -3.47 0.52
C CYS A 6 3.48 -3.32 -0.14
N PHE A 7 3.69 -3.94 -1.29
CA PHE A 7 4.95 -3.86 -2.03
C PHE A 7 5.22 -2.44 -2.51
N GLN A 8 4.20 -1.76 -3.02
CA GLN A 8 4.34 -0.38 -3.47
C GLN A 8 4.61 0.58 -2.30
N TYR A 9 4.01 0.35 -1.14
CA TYR A 9 4.34 1.07 0.09
C TYR A 9 5.80 0.84 0.50
N ALA A 10 6.24 -0.42 0.59
CA ALA A 10 7.60 -0.78 0.98
C ALA A 10 8.66 -0.21 0.01
N ALA A 11 8.43 -0.32 -1.30
CA ALA A 11 9.30 0.24 -2.33
C ALA A 11 9.51 1.75 -2.13
N ASN A 12 8.40 2.49 -1.98
CA ASN A 12 8.42 3.93 -1.77
C ASN A 12 9.07 4.34 -0.44
N ARG A 13 8.97 3.49 0.60
CA ARG A 13 9.45 3.81 1.95
C ARG A 13 10.94 3.56 2.14
N PHE A 14 11.46 2.49 1.54
CA PHE A 14 12.83 2.04 1.78
C PHE A 14 13.78 2.35 0.61
N GLY A 15 13.27 2.46 -0.62
CA GLY A 15 14.11 2.72 -1.79
C GLY A 15 15.17 1.63 -2.04
N GLY A 16 16.18 1.96 -2.85
CA GLY A 16 17.37 1.12 -3.05
C GLY A 16 17.07 -0.30 -3.54
N GLU A 17 17.76 -1.30 -2.97
CA GLU A 17 17.58 -2.72 -3.30
C GLU A 17 16.20 -3.27 -2.92
N ILE A 18 15.60 -2.72 -1.86
CA ILE A 18 14.24 -3.10 -1.45
C ILE A 18 13.25 -2.68 -2.53
N SER A 19 13.36 -1.47 -3.10
CA SER A 19 12.49 -1.05 -4.22
C SER A 19 12.58 -2.00 -5.40
N LYS A 20 13.81 -2.38 -5.81
CA LYS A 20 14.03 -3.32 -6.92
C LYS A 20 13.38 -4.68 -6.65
N THR A 21 13.52 -5.20 -5.43
CA THR A 21 12.92 -6.48 -5.04
C THR A 21 11.40 -6.40 -5.05
N MET A 22 10.83 -5.31 -4.52
CA MET A 22 9.38 -5.08 -4.51
C MET A 22 8.81 -4.88 -5.93
N GLU A 23 9.53 -4.21 -6.82
CA GLU A 23 9.18 -4.08 -8.24
C GLU A 23 9.11 -5.45 -8.93
N GLY A 24 10.08 -6.33 -8.67
CA GLY A 24 10.05 -7.72 -9.15
C GLY A 24 8.83 -8.49 -8.64
N PHE A 25 8.47 -8.34 -7.35
CA PHE A 25 7.25 -8.95 -6.82
C PHE A 25 5.96 -8.38 -7.42
N ILE A 26 5.93 -7.08 -7.73
CA ILE A 26 4.79 -6.45 -8.42
C ILE A 26 4.65 -7.00 -9.84
N GLU A 27 5.76 -7.24 -10.55
CA GLU A 27 5.76 -7.83 -11.88
C GLU A 27 5.22 -9.27 -11.86
N ILE A 28 5.76 -10.13 -10.99
CA ILE A 28 5.28 -11.51 -10.82
C ILE A 28 3.78 -11.52 -10.50
N LEU A 29 3.35 -10.71 -9.53
CA LEU A 29 1.94 -10.61 -9.15
C LEU A 29 1.05 -10.14 -10.32
N SER A 30 1.56 -9.27 -11.19
CA SER A 30 0.82 -8.77 -12.35
C SER A 30 0.65 -9.86 -13.42
N ASN A 31 1.68 -10.68 -13.62
CA ASN A 31 1.63 -11.84 -14.53
C ASN A 31 0.68 -12.92 -13.98
N ASP A 32 0.79 -13.28 -12.70
CA ASP A 32 -0.11 -14.24 -12.06
C ASP A 32 -1.58 -13.79 -12.14
N LEU A 33 -1.83 -12.49 -11.95
CA LEU A 33 -3.17 -11.91 -12.11
C LEU A 33 -3.66 -12.02 -13.56
N HIS A 34 -2.80 -11.75 -14.54
CA HIS A 34 -3.16 -11.90 -15.94
C HIS A 34 -3.56 -13.35 -16.25
N ASP A 35 -2.72 -14.31 -15.85
CA ASP A 35 -2.96 -15.72 -16.11
C ASP A 35 -4.23 -16.22 -15.42
N TYR A 36 -4.44 -15.85 -14.15
CA TYR A 36 -5.67 -16.19 -13.44
C TYR A 36 -6.93 -15.63 -14.12
N TYR A 37 -6.92 -14.35 -14.53
CA TYR A 37 -8.09 -13.76 -15.15
C TYR A 37 -8.34 -14.26 -16.58
N VAL A 38 -7.29 -14.43 -17.37
CA VAL A 38 -7.42 -14.81 -18.79
C VAL A 38 -7.56 -16.31 -18.95
N ASN A 39 -6.68 -17.10 -18.35
CA ASN A 39 -6.59 -18.54 -18.59
C ASN A 39 -7.55 -19.33 -17.68
N GLU A 40 -7.65 -18.99 -16.39
CA GLU A 40 -8.51 -19.74 -15.47
C GLU A 40 -9.97 -19.24 -15.48
N ARG A 41 -10.16 -17.91 -15.54
CA ARG A 41 -11.49 -17.30 -15.46
C ARG A 41 -12.11 -16.99 -16.83
N ASN A 42 -11.37 -17.13 -17.94
CA ASN A 42 -11.81 -16.76 -19.29
C ASN A 42 -12.33 -15.30 -19.38
N MET A 43 -11.72 -14.39 -18.61
CA MET A 43 -12.10 -13.00 -18.49
C MET A 43 -11.07 -12.07 -19.13
N SER A 44 -11.02 -12.04 -20.46
CA SER A 44 -10.09 -11.18 -21.23
C SER A 44 -10.20 -9.68 -20.89
N ARG A 45 -11.38 -9.22 -20.42
CA ARG A 45 -11.67 -7.81 -20.13
C ARG A 45 -11.54 -7.43 -18.65
N TYR A 46 -10.56 -7.99 -17.93
CA TYR A 46 -10.36 -7.73 -16.50
C TYR A 46 -9.65 -6.40 -16.19
N SER A 47 -8.90 -5.85 -17.15
CA SER A 47 -8.02 -4.68 -16.97
C SER A 47 -8.75 -3.44 -16.44
N GLY A 48 -10.00 -3.20 -16.87
CA GLY A 48 -10.80 -2.08 -16.36
C GLY A 48 -11.15 -2.19 -14.87
N ARG A 49 -11.40 -3.41 -14.37
CA ARG A 49 -11.63 -3.65 -12.93
C ARG A 49 -10.32 -3.48 -12.16
N LEU A 50 -9.23 -3.99 -12.71
CA LEU A 50 -7.90 -3.87 -12.13
C LEU A 50 -7.48 -2.39 -12.00
N GLY A 51 -7.69 -1.59 -13.04
CA GLY A 51 -7.39 -0.15 -13.00
C GLY A 51 -8.16 0.60 -11.91
N LYS A 52 -9.42 0.26 -11.66
CA LYS A 52 -10.20 0.83 -10.55
C LYS A 52 -9.61 0.46 -9.19
N LEU A 53 -9.20 -0.80 -9.00
CA LEU A 53 -8.57 -1.26 -7.75
C LEU A 53 -7.20 -0.60 -7.53
N LEU A 54 -6.39 -0.45 -8.58
CA LEU A 54 -5.12 0.26 -8.53
C LEU A 54 -5.30 1.73 -8.15
N LYS A 55 -6.36 2.38 -8.65
CA LYS A 55 -6.71 3.74 -8.26
C LYS A 55 -6.99 3.85 -6.75
N ILE A 56 -7.77 2.93 -6.20
CA ILE A 56 -8.04 2.87 -4.75
C ILE A 56 -6.74 2.70 -3.96
N ASN A 57 -5.86 1.79 -4.39
CA ASN A 57 -4.56 1.60 -3.74
C ASN A 57 -3.71 2.89 -3.74
N LYS A 58 -3.69 3.62 -4.86
CA LYS A 58 -3.01 4.91 -4.97
C LYS A 58 -3.59 5.93 -3.98
N GLU A 59 -4.92 6.07 -3.92
CA GLU A 59 -5.59 6.99 -3.01
C GLU A 59 -5.29 6.66 -1.53
N ILE A 60 -5.20 5.37 -1.16
CA ILE A 60 -4.80 4.95 0.19
C ILE A 60 -3.37 5.42 0.50
N LEU A 61 -2.41 5.20 -0.41
CA LEU A 61 -1.01 5.61 -0.21
C LEU A 61 -0.88 7.14 -0.10
N GLU A 62 -1.60 7.89 -0.92
CA GLU A 62 -1.62 9.35 -0.87
C GLU A 62 -2.21 9.86 0.45
N ASN A 63 -3.30 9.25 0.92
CA ASN A 63 -3.89 9.58 2.22
C ASN A 63 -2.91 9.32 3.36
N VAL A 64 -2.22 8.17 3.40
CA VAL A 64 -1.21 7.88 4.42
C VAL A 64 -0.13 8.96 4.45
N ARG A 65 0.34 9.41 3.28
CA ARG A 65 1.32 10.51 3.18
C ARG A 65 0.75 11.84 3.68
N MET A 66 -0.48 12.18 3.30
CA MET A 66 -1.12 13.44 3.65
C MET A 66 -1.41 13.53 5.16
N TYR A 67 -1.91 12.45 5.76
CA TYR A 67 -2.28 12.43 7.17
C TYR A 67 -1.09 12.33 8.12
N ARG A 68 0.09 11.93 7.62
CA ARG A 68 1.30 11.82 8.45
C ARG A 68 1.58 13.09 9.26
N SER A 69 1.67 14.24 8.60
CA SER A 69 1.96 15.51 9.29
C SER A 69 0.89 15.89 10.31
N ARG A 70 -0.39 15.63 10.00
CA ARG A 70 -1.50 15.87 10.93
C ARG A 70 -1.43 14.95 12.15
N GLY A 71 -1.10 13.67 11.94
CA GLY A 71 -0.88 12.70 13.02
C GLY A 71 0.27 13.12 13.93
N GLU A 72 1.37 13.61 13.35
CA GLU A 72 2.51 14.11 14.13
C GLU A 72 2.13 15.31 15.01
N VAL A 73 1.36 16.26 14.50
CA VAL A 73 0.87 17.41 15.28
C VAL A 73 -0.10 16.96 16.38
N ALA A 74 -1.07 16.11 16.04
CA ALA A 74 -2.05 15.60 17.01
C ALA A 74 -1.37 14.87 18.18
N ARG A 75 -0.25 14.18 17.92
CA ARG A 75 0.57 13.54 18.95
C ARG A 75 1.22 14.56 19.89
N VAL A 76 1.82 15.63 19.36
CA VAL A 76 2.48 16.67 20.19
C VAL A 76 1.50 17.32 21.17
N PHE A 77 0.24 17.44 20.78
CA PHE A 77 -0.82 18.01 21.61
C PHE A 77 -1.65 16.97 22.39
N ASP A 78 -1.23 15.70 22.40
CA ASP A 78 -1.90 14.60 23.08
C ASP A 78 -3.41 14.53 22.80
N VAL A 79 -3.79 14.73 21.52
CA VAL A 79 -5.20 14.81 21.10
C VAL A 79 -5.89 13.44 21.18
N PHE A 80 -5.12 12.36 21.03
CA PHE A 80 -5.64 11.00 20.95
C PHE A 80 -4.98 10.11 22.00
N ASN A 81 -5.78 9.39 22.77
CA ASN A 81 -5.32 8.36 23.70
C ASN A 81 -5.48 6.98 23.03
N LEU A 82 -4.51 6.60 22.20
CA LEU A 82 -4.54 5.37 21.39
C LEU A 82 -3.47 4.40 21.86
N GLU A 83 -3.88 3.17 22.21
CA GLU A 83 -2.96 2.07 22.49
C GLU A 83 -2.98 1.08 21.32
N PHE A 84 -1.79 0.80 20.76
CA PHE A 84 -1.63 -0.15 19.67
C PHE A 84 -0.93 -1.40 20.18
N SER A 85 -1.39 -2.57 19.74
CA SER A 85 -0.68 -3.83 19.99
C SER A 85 0.65 -3.91 19.26
N HIS A 86 0.75 -3.26 18.09
CA HIS A 86 1.94 -3.21 17.24
C HIS A 86 2.19 -1.78 16.73
N PRO A 87 2.73 -0.89 17.57
CA PRO A 87 2.93 0.53 17.24
C PRO A 87 3.84 0.73 16.02
N GLU A 88 4.76 -0.19 15.77
CA GLU A 88 5.69 -0.17 14.65
C GLU A 88 4.98 -0.19 13.28
N MET A 89 3.78 -0.76 13.20
CA MET A 89 2.97 -0.76 11.99
C MET A 89 2.43 0.64 11.63
N PHE A 90 2.32 1.53 12.62
CA PHE A 90 1.74 2.86 12.49
C PHE A 90 2.78 3.97 12.48
N LYS A 91 4.07 3.63 12.53
CA LYS A 91 5.18 4.59 12.51
C LYS A 91 5.05 5.65 11.41
N ASP A 92 4.62 5.20 10.24
CA ASP A 92 4.52 6.01 9.04
C ASP A 92 3.19 6.77 8.91
N THR A 93 2.27 6.61 9.87
CA THR A 93 0.95 7.24 9.90
C THR A 93 0.88 8.45 10.85
N GLY A 94 1.94 8.68 11.64
CA GLY A 94 2.01 9.77 12.61
C GLY A 94 1.45 9.43 14.00
N TYR A 95 0.74 8.30 14.14
CA TYR A 95 0.11 7.81 15.38
C TYR A 95 1.04 7.01 16.30
N GLN A 96 2.35 7.21 16.22
CA GLN A 96 3.30 6.48 17.08
C GLN A 96 3.18 6.99 18.53
N VAL A 97 3.01 6.08 19.49
CA VAL A 97 3.09 6.32 20.95
C VAL A 97 4.55 6.46 21.36
#